data_AF-A0A417WRI6-F1
#
_entry.id   AF-A0A417WRI6-F1
#
_cell.length_a   1.000
_cell.length_b   1.000
_cell.length_c   1.000
_cell.angle_alpha   90.00
_cell.angle_beta   90.00
_cell.angle_gamma   90.00
#
_symmetry.space_group_name_H-M   'P 1'
#
loop_
_entity.id
_entity.type
_entity.pdbx_description
1 polymer ?
#
loop_
_entity_poly.entity_id
_entity_poly.type
_entity_poly.pdbx_seq_one_letter_code
_entity_poly.pdbx_strand_id
1 'polypeptide(L)'
;MGLLNRYEKIRMDKDAILKAESRNRSGGKKRMNRTIRVSAAGDILIMKRLLPGYQDVLPIREFLMQGEVRMANLETTISDGSCYASAYSGGTWLTADAKCLEDTLRYGFNFLGISNNHTMDYPTKDLHLRSAN
;
A
#
# COMPACT_ATOMS: atom_id res chain seq x y z
N MET A 1 12.01 39.28 -2.44
CA MET A 1 12.68 38.06 -2.95
C MET A 1 13.50 37.48 -1.79
N GLY A 2 13.00 36.62 -0.89
CA GLY A 2 11.97 35.59 -1.02
C GLY A 2 12.66 34.24 -1.22
N LEU A 3 12.53 33.33 -0.25
CA LEU A 3 13.03 31.93 -0.20
C LEU A 3 14.40 31.69 0.46
N LEU A 4 14.50 31.83 1.79
CA LEU A 4 15.52 31.11 2.55
C LEU A 4 15.10 30.68 3.97
N ASN A 5 13.82 30.84 4.35
CA ASN A 5 13.41 30.73 5.76
C ASN A 5 12.34 29.65 6.05
N ARG A 6 12.34 28.52 5.31
CA ARG A 6 11.35 27.44 5.51
C ARG A 6 11.90 26.09 5.99
N TYR A 7 13.19 25.98 6.32
CA TYR A 7 13.78 24.70 6.74
C TYR A 7 14.11 24.57 8.25
N GLU A 8 13.90 25.59 9.08
CA GLU A 8 14.22 25.50 10.52
C GLU A 8 13.03 25.17 11.45
N LYS A 9 11.82 24.91 10.92
CA LYS A 9 10.60 24.79 11.76
C LYS A 9 9.99 23.40 11.86
N ILE A 10 10.82 22.36 11.84
CA ILE A 10 10.42 21.00 12.28
C ILE A 10 11.46 20.48 13.27
N ARG A 11 11.70 21.21 14.36
CA ARG A 11 12.26 20.59 15.57
C ARG A 11 11.06 20.05 16.34
N MET A 12 10.96 18.72 16.48
CA MET A 12 10.01 18.12 17.43
C MET A 12 10.27 18.76 18.79
N ASP A 13 9.23 19.39 19.34
CA ASP A 13 9.23 19.87 20.71
C ASP A 13 9.49 18.66 21.62
N LYS A 14 10.68 18.63 22.24
CA LYS A 14 11.13 17.48 23.06
C LYS A 14 10.20 17.23 24.24
N ASP A 15 9.46 18.25 24.67
CA ASP A 15 8.53 18.17 25.78
C ASP A 15 7.14 17.66 25.34
N ALA A 16 6.86 17.61 24.03
CA ALA A 16 5.60 17.11 23.50
C ALA A 16 5.37 15.62 23.81
N ILE A 17 6.45 14.83 23.81
CA ILE A 17 6.41 13.39 24.16
C ILE A 17 6.09 13.23 25.65
N LEU A 18 6.78 13.96 26.52
CA LEU A 18 6.56 13.93 27.98
C LEU A 18 5.14 14.41 28.37
N LYS A 19 4.59 15.39 27.65
CA LYS A 19 3.20 15.86 27.84
C LYS A 19 2.16 14.85 27.37
N ALA A 20 2.46 14.07 26.32
CA ALA A 20 1.60 12.98 25.87
C ALA A 20 1.63 11.81 26.87
N GLU A 21 2.79 11.52 27.46
CA GLU A 21 2.96 10.46 28.47
C GLU A 21 2.33 10.82 29.82
N SER A 22 2.39 12.08 30.25
CA SER A 22 1.81 12.51 31.53
C SER A 22 0.27 12.47 31.54
N ARG A 23 -0.36 12.79 30.40
CA ARG A 23 -1.82 12.69 30.20
C ARG A 23 -2.35 11.25 30.32
N ASN A 24 -1.51 10.24 30.07
CA ASN A 24 -1.87 8.83 30.20
C ASN A 24 -1.81 8.31 31.65
N ARG A 25 -1.28 9.07 32.62
CA ARG A 25 -1.10 8.61 34.01
C ARG A 25 -2.24 8.99 34.97
N SER A 26 -3.13 9.91 34.62
CA SER A 26 -4.11 10.49 35.57
C SER A 26 -5.55 9.95 35.46
N GLY A 27 -5.75 8.73 34.96
CA GLY A 27 -7.08 8.13 34.94
C GLY A 27 -7.00 6.61 34.75
N GLY A 28 -7.20 5.86 35.83
CA GLY A 28 -7.21 4.40 35.83
C GLY A 28 -8.38 3.81 35.05
N LYS A 29 -8.33 3.91 33.71
CA LYS A 29 -9.20 3.15 32.82
C LYS A 29 -8.49 1.84 32.54
N LYS A 30 -9.03 0.73 33.08
CA LYS A 30 -8.52 -0.64 32.87
C LYS A 30 -8.21 -0.82 31.39
N ARG A 31 -6.92 -0.97 31.04
CA ARG A 31 -6.45 -1.14 29.67
C ARG A 31 -7.05 -2.44 29.14
N MET A 32 -8.12 -2.32 28.35
CA MET A 32 -8.72 -3.47 27.68
C MET A 32 -7.68 -4.02 26.71
N ASN A 33 -7.23 -5.25 26.92
CA ASN A 33 -6.46 -5.98 25.92
C ASN A 33 -7.39 -6.28 24.75
N ARG A 34 -7.47 -5.35 23.80
CA ARG A 34 -8.17 -5.57 22.53
C ARG A 34 -7.25 -6.38 21.63
N THR A 35 -7.63 -7.61 21.33
CA THR A 35 -6.99 -8.40 20.28
C THR A 35 -7.42 -7.84 18.94
N ILE A 36 -6.44 -7.54 18.06
CA ILE A 36 -6.69 -7.21 16.66
C ILE A 36 -6.54 -8.49 15.84
N ARG A 37 -7.52 -8.82 15.01
CA ARG A 37 -7.40 -9.96 14.08
C ARG A 37 -6.90 -9.48 12.73
N VAL A 38 -5.86 -10.15 12.23
CA VAL A 38 -5.25 -9.87 10.93
C VAL A 38 -5.43 -11.09 10.05
N SER A 39 -5.94 -10.89 8.84
CA SER A 39 -5.90 -11.85 7.75
C SER A 39 -4.89 -11.35 6.74
N ALA A 40 -3.98 -12.21 6.29
CA ALA A 40 -2.94 -11.84 5.34
C ALA A 40 -2.86 -12.85 4.20
N ALA A 41 -2.62 -12.34 3.00
CA ALA A 41 -2.18 -13.12 1.85
C ALA A 41 -0.78 -12.62 1.45
N GLY A 42 -0.06 -13.45 0.69
CA GLY A 42 1.18 -13.03 0.03
C GLY A 42 0.87 -12.15 -1.18
N ASP A 43 1.49 -12.51 -2.30
CA ASP A 43 1.44 -11.72 -3.52
C ASP A 43 0.12 -11.90 -4.27
N ILE A 44 -0.53 -10.78 -4.58
CA ILE A 44 -1.65 -10.69 -5.51
C ILE A 44 -1.07 -10.34 -6.87
N LEU A 45 -0.98 -11.37 -7.71
CA LEU A 45 -0.62 -11.23 -9.11
C LEU A 45 -1.88 -11.03 -9.98
N ILE A 46 -2.54 -9.88 -9.85
CA ILE A 46 -3.70 -9.54 -10.68
C ILE A 46 -3.28 -8.73 -11.90
N MET A 47 -3.47 -9.30 -13.10
CA MET A 47 -3.12 -8.66 -14.38
C MET A 47 -4.34 -8.33 -15.23
N LYS A 48 -5.50 -8.91 -14.92
CA LYS A 48 -6.75 -8.77 -15.65
C LYS A 48 -7.93 -8.71 -14.69
N ARG A 49 -9.02 -8.09 -15.15
CA ARG A 49 -10.30 -8.09 -14.44
C ARG A 49 -10.82 -9.51 -14.24
N LEU A 50 -11.45 -9.74 -13.08
CA LEU A 50 -12.27 -10.93 -12.89
C LEU A 50 -13.45 -10.92 -13.87
N LEU A 51 -13.87 -12.11 -14.30
CA LEU A 51 -15.04 -12.25 -15.16
C LEU A 51 -16.29 -11.70 -14.45
N PRO A 52 -17.19 -11.00 -15.17
CA PRO A 52 -18.47 -10.61 -14.60
C PRO A 52 -19.22 -11.82 -14.04
N GLY A 53 -19.71 -11.71 -12.80
CA GLY A 53 -20.44 -12.78 -12.14
C GLY A 53 -19.56 -13.88 -11.52
N TYR A 54 -18.23 -13.79 -11.55
CA TYR A 54 -17.34 -14.76 -10.90
C TYR A 54 -17.58 -14.80 -9.37
N GLN A 55 -18.13 -15.93 -8.87
CA GLN A 55 -18.55 -16.09 -7.47
C GLN A 55 -17.51 -16.78 -6.59
N ASP A 56 -16.48 -17.42 -7.15
CA ASP A 56 -15.49 -18.17 -6.34
C ASP A 56 -14.60 -17.26 -5.48
N VAL A 57 -14.76 -15.94 -5.59
CA VAL A 57 -14.23 -14.96 -4.64
C VAL A 57 -14.87 -15.08 -3.25
N LEU A 58 -16.11 -15.58 -3.15
CA LEU A 58 -16.92 -15.53 -1.93
C LEU A 58 -16.32 -16.32 -0.77
N PRO A 59 -15.85 -17.58 -0.93
CA PRO A 59 -15.25 -18.33 0.18
C PRO A 59 -13.97 -17.66 0.71
N ILE A 60 -13.15 -17.11 -0.19
CA ILE A 60 -11.93 -16.40 0.19
C ILE A 60 -12.29 -15.10 0.93
N ARG A 61 -13.28 -14.36 0.42
CA ARG A 61 -13.78 -13.14 1.05
C ARG A 61 -14.31 -13.44 2.45
N GLU A 62 -15.10 -14.48 2.63
CA GLU A 62 -15.65 -14.88 3.93
C GLU A 62 -14.52 -15.14 4.95
N PHE A 63 -13.47 -15.85 4.55
CA PHE A 63 -12.29 -16.05 5.38
C PHE A 63 -11.57 -14.74 5.72
N LEU A 64 -11.30 -13.91 4.71
CA LEU A 64 -10.60 -12.63 4.91
C LEU A 64 -11.37 -11.71 5.86
N MET A 65 -12.70 -11.64 5.73
CA MET A 65 -13.59 -10.79 6.55
C MET A 65 -13.59 -11.11 8.05
N GLN A 66 -12.99 -12.23 8.48
CA GLN A 66 -12.75 -12.50 9.90
C GLN A 66 -11.73 -11.51 10.51
N GLY A 67 -10.83 -10.96 9.71
CA GLY A 67 -9.80 -10.00 10.09
C GLY A 67 -10.26 -8.54 9.99
N GLU A 68 -9.85 -7.71 10.94
CA GLU A 68 -10.01 -6.26 10.89
C GLU A 68 -9.03 -5.63 9.89
N VAL A 69 -7.80 -6.14 9.88
CA VAL A 69 -6.78 -5.84 8.87
C VAL A 69 -6.71 -7.02 7.90
N ARG A 70 -6.85 -6.75 6.61
CA ARG A 70 -6.90 -7.74 5.53
C ARG A 70 -5.88 -7.31 4.49
N MET A 71 -4.67 -7.81 4.65
CA MET A 71 -3.50 -7.32 3.92
C MET A 71 -3.03 -8.28 2.84
N ALA A 72 -2.48 -7.71 1.78
CA ALA A 72 -1.76 -8.45 0.76
C ALA A 72 -0.69 -7.57 0.10
N ASN A 73 0.25 -8.18 -0.58
CA ASN A 73 1.24 -7.47 -1.38
C ASN A 73 0.77 -7.41 -2.84
N LEU A 74 0.70 -6.23 -3.44
CA LEU A 74 0.36 -6.08 -4.86
C LEU A 74 1.63 -6.29 -5.71
N GLU A 75 1.65 -7.38 -6.46
CA GLU A 75 2.79 -7.83 -7.28
C GLU A 75 2.67 -7.37 -8.74
N THR A 76 1.99 -6.25 -8.97
CA THR A 76 1.82 -5.68 -10.31
C THR A 76 1.88 -4.16 -10.25
N THR A 77 2.46 -3.54 -11.28
CA THR A 77 2.39 -2.08 -11.44
C THR A 77 1.02 -1.68 -11.95
N ILE A 78 0.39 -0.71 -11.31
CA ILE A 78 -0.86 -0.12 -11.82
C ILE A 78 -0.51 0.96 -12.84
N SER A 79 -1.04 0.83 -14.05
CA SER A 79 -0.76 1.75 -15.17
C SER A 79 -2.00 1.95 -16.04
N ASP A 80 -2.07 3.11 -16.70
CA ASP A 80 -3.04 3.41 -17.75
C ASP A 80 -2.54 3.00 -19.16
N GLY A 81 -1.36 2.37 -19.23
CA GLY A 81 -0.73 1.94 -20.47
C GLY A 81 -0.02 3.05 -21.26
N SER A 82 0.11 4.25 -20.70
CA SER A 82 0.79 5.39 -21.37
C SER A 82 2.32 5.38 -21.24
N CYS A 83 2.87 4.47 -20.44
CA CYS A 83 4.30 4.30 -20.19
C CYS A 83 4.86 3.06 -20.89
N TYR A 84 6.18 2.99 -20.95
CA TYR A 84 6.92 1.88 -21.56
C TYR A 84 7.56 1.02 -20.46
N ALA A 85 7.72 -0.26 -20.75
CA ALA A 85 8.45 -1.16 -19.89
C ALA A 85 9.89 -0.67 -19.67
N SER A 86 10.38 -0.81 -18.43
CA SER A 86 11.78 -0.55 -18.09
C SER A 86 12.73 -1.40 -18.94
N ALA A 87 13.94 -0.89 -19.21
CA ALA A 87 14.95 -1.64 -19.98
C ALA A 87 15.38 -2.96 -19.29
N TYR A 88 15.25 -3.04 -17.97
CA TYR A 88 15.57 -4.22 -17.17
C TYR A 88 14.32 -4.66 -16.40
N SER A 89 13.93 -5.93 -16.58
CA SER A 89 12.74 -6.49 -15.94
C SER A 89 13.01 -7.13 -14.58
N GLY A 90 14.24 -7.55 -14.30
CA GLY A 90 14.54 -8.40 -13.13
C GLY A 90 13.82 -9.76 -13.15
N GLY A 91 13.19 -10.14 -14.26
CA GLY A 91 12.37 -11.34 -14.42
C GLY A 91 11.33 -11.17 -15.53
N THR A 92 10.29 -10.38 -15.27
CA THR A 92 9.23 -10.04 -16.23
C THR A 92 8.58 -8.70 -15.85
N TRP A 93 7.92 -8.05 -16.81
CA TRP A 93 7.16 -6.83 -16.55
C TRP A 93 5.69 -7.14 -16.29
N LEU A 94 5.18 -6.71 -15.15
CA LEU A 94 3.82 -6.94 -14.72
C LEU A 94 3.08 -5.63 -14.56
N THR A 95 2.01 -5.49 -15.34
CA THR A 95 1.13 -4.33 -15.28
C THR A 95 -0.33 -4.73 -15.24
N ALA A 96 -1.14 -3.90 -14.60
CA ALA A 96 -2.59 -4.02 -14.56
C ALA A 96 -3.27 -2.66 -14.67
N ASP A 97 -4.45 -2.65 -15.27
CA ASP A 97 -5.34 -1.48 -15.27
C ASP A 97 -5.81 -1.18 -13.84
N ALA A 98 -5.94 0.10 -13.48
CA ALA A 98 -6.34 0.54 -12.14
C ALA A 98 -7.67 -0.08 -11.67
N LYS A 99 -8.57 -0.43 -12.59
CA LYS A 99 -9.83 -1.10 -12.26
C LYS A 99 -9.64 -2.52 -11.71
N CYS A 100 -8.46 -3.13 -11.87
CA CYS A 100 -8.15 -4.41 -11.22
C CYS A 100 -8.11 -4.28 -9.69
N LEU A 101 -7.87 -3.08 -9.15
CA LEU A 101 -7.95 -2.83 -7.71
C LEU A 101 -9.37 -3.04 -7.15
N GLU A 102 -10.41 -2.83 -7.97
CA GLU A 102 -11.79 -3.14 -7.59
C GLU A 102 -11.98 -4.64 -7.32
N ASP A 103 -11.26 -5.49 -8.05
CA ASP A 103 -11.32 -6.93 -7.87
C ASP A 103 -10.54 -7.36 -6.61
N THR A 104 -9.44 -6.70 -6.29
CA THR A 104 -8.77 -6.85 -4.98
C THR A 104 -9.72 -6.48 -3.82
N LEU A 105 -10.51 -5.41 -3.97
CA LEU A 105 -11.54 -5.04 -2.99
C LEU A 105 -12.71 -6.06 -2.94
N ARG A 106 -13.02 -6.74 -4.05
CA ARG A 106 -14.00 -7.84 -4.07
C ARG A 106 -13.56 -9.05 -3.26
N TYR A 107 -12.27 -9.36 -3.20
CA TYR A 107 -11.75 -10.34 -2.23
C TYR A 107 -11.84 -9.83 -0.79
N GLY A 108 -11.91 -8.52 -0.57
CA GLY A 108 -12.13 -7.92 0.75
C GLY A 108 -10.88 -7.33 1.39
N PHE A 109 -9.73 -7.32 0.72
CA PHE A 109 -8.53 -6.65 1.22
C PHE A 109 -8.78 -5.16 1.48
N ASN A 110 -8.18 -4.63 2.55
CA ASN A 110 -8.25 -3.21 2.91
C ASN A 110 -6.88 -2.58 3.18
N PHE A 111 -5.80 -3.35 3.01
CA PHE A 111 -4.43 -2.89 3.13
C PHE A 111 -3.61 -3.55 2.02
N LEU A 112 -2.96 -2.76 1.17
CA LEU A 112 -2.13 -3.28 0.08
C LEU A 112 -0.70 -2.76 0.26
N GLY A 113 0.24 -3.68 0.30
CA GLY A 113 1.65 -3.40 0.05
C GLY A 113 1.90 -3.22 -1.44
N ILE A 114 3.00 -2.56 -1.78
CA ILE A 114 3.51 -2.48 -3.16
C ILE A 114 4.80 -3.28 -3.18
N SER A 115 4.91 -4.19 -4.14
CA SER A 115 6.11 -4.99 -4.25
C SER A 115 7.29 -4.17 -4.79
N ASN A 116 8.41 -4.26 -4.07
CA ASN A 116 9.59 -3.45 -4.40
C ASN A 116 10.26 -3.91 -5.72
N ASN A 117 10.10 -5.18 -6.08
CA ASN A 117 10.70 -5.80 -7.26
C ASN A 117 9.97 -5.43 -8.55
N HIS A 118 8.66 -5.17 -8.51
CA HIS A 118 7.89 -4.73 -9.68
C HIS A 118 7.59 -3.22 -9.69
N THR A 119 7.91 -2.47 -8.63
CA THR A 119 7.68 -1.00 -8.56
C THR A 119 8.28 -0.25 -9.78
N MET A 120 9.34 -0.78 -10.37
CA MET A 120 10.08 -0.16 -11.47
C MET A 120 9.82 -0.79 -12.83
N ASP A 121 8.80 -1.64 -12.97
CA ASP A 121 8.48 -2.26 -14.26
C ASP A 121 8.04 -1.23 -15.29
N TYR A 122 7.28 -0.22 -14.86
CA TYR A 122 6.72 0.83 -15.71
C TYR A 122 6.90 2.21 -15.05
N PRO A 123 8.12 2.78 -15.09
CA PRO A 123 8.40 4.07 -14.49
C PRO A 123 7.64 5.20 -15.22
N THR A 124 7.21 6.22 -14.47
CA THR A 124 6.63 7.44 -15.06
C THR A 124 7.70 8.22 -15.83
N LYS A 125 7.28 9.04 -16.81
CA LYS A 125 8.20 9.83 -17.65
C LYS A 125 9.18 10.69 -16.85
N ASP A 126 8.79 11.16 -15.66
CA ASP A 126 9.65 11.98 -14.79
C ASP A 126 10.77 11.17 -14.11
N LEU A 127 10.62 9.84 -14.03
CA LEU A 127 11.60 8.92 -13.47
C LEU A 127 12.57 8.37 -14.52
N HIS A 128 12.39 8.72 -15.80
CA HIS A 128 13.48 8.66 -16.79
C HIS A 128 14.48 9.79 -16.57
N LEU A 129 15.15 9.76 -15.42
CA LEU A 129 16.42 10.44 -15.24
C LEU A 129 17.45 9.78 -16.15
N ARG A 130 17.63 10.40 -17.32
CA ARG A 130 18.86 10.44 -18.14
C ARG A 130 19.92 9.40 -17.77
N SER A 131 19.84 8.22 -18.37
CA SER A 131 21.06 7.48 -18.71
C SER A 131 21.59 8.04 -20.02
N ALA A 132 22.26 9.19 -19.94
CA ALA A 132 23.18 9.64 -20.96
C ALA A 132 24.58 9.34 -20.42
N ASN A 133 25.17 8.26 -20.91
CA ASN A 133 26.60 8.03 -21.04
C ASN A 133 26.79 7.16 -22.29
#